data_AF-A0A401FUJ3-F1
#
_entry.id   AF-A0A401FUJ3-F1
#
_cell.length_a   1.000
_cell.length_b   1.000
_cell.length_c   1.000
_cell.angle_alpha   90.00
_cell.angle_beta   90.00
_cell.angle_gamma   90.00
#
_symmetry.space_group_name_H-M   'P 1'
#
loop_
_entity.id
_entity.type
_entity.pdbx_description
1 polymer ?
#
loop_
_entity_poly.entity_id
_entity_poly.type
_entity_poly.pdbx_seq_one_letter_code
_entity_poly.pdbx_strand_id
1 'polypeptide(L)'
;MMFQPIDGTLDAFDPPHEIEEVVELLEIDLPFRDKVVMGSLTEADLDHVYMSMNQIVGKEFNLPGGNPKLLTSCREFAYENEYDLDDPIMIIVRSLWEKIRKTHSLKMVK
;
A
#
# COMPACT_ATOMS: atom_id res chain seq x y z
N MET A 1 0.63 46.09 -2.00
CA MET A 1 0.25 44.72 -2.42
C MET A 1 -0.21 43.99 -1.18
N MET A 2 -1.46 43.51 -1.18
CA MET A 2 -2.00 42.71 -0.08
C MET A 2 -1.55 41.27 -0.30
N PHE A 3 -0.64 40.79 0.55
CA PHE A 3 -0.44 39.35 0.69
C PHE A 3 -1.63 38.83 1.48
N GLN A 4 -2.55 38.13 0.81
CA GLN A 4 -3.53 37.33 1.52
C GLN A 4 -2.78 36.15 2.17
N PRO A 5 -3.04 35.83 3.44
CA PRO A 5 -2.56 34.58 4.00
C PRO A 5 -3.24 33.44 3.25
N ILE A 6 -2.43 32.52 2.72
CA ILE A 6 -2.93 31.23 2.27
C ILE A 6 -3.63 30.58 3.46
N ASP A 7 -4.89 30.22 3.23
CA ASP A 7 -5.74 29.51 4.18
C ASP A 7 -4.94 28.32 4.76
N GLY A 8 -4.87 28.25 6.09
CA GLY A 8 -3.98 27.37 6.86
C GLY A 8 -4.43 25.91 6.88
N THR A 9 -4.74 25.37 5.70
CA THR A 9 -5.23 24.01 5.42
C THR A 9 -4.46 23.46 4.22
N LEU A 10 -3.15 23.73 4.19
CA LEU A 10 -2.20 22.85 3.51
C LEU A 10 -1.66 21.94 4.59
N ASP A 11 -2.47 20.91 4.84
CA ASP A 11 -2.31 19.85 5.81
C ASP A 11 -0.85 19.44 5.98
N ALA A 12 -0.43 19.32 7.24
CA ALA A 12 0.66 18.41 7.58
C ALA A 12 0.39 17.10 6.82
N PHE A 13 1.39 16.54 6.14
CA PHE A 13 1.29 15.27 5.42
C PHE A 13 0.68 14.23 6.36
N ASP A 14 -0.64 14.08 6.32
CA ASP A 14 -1.38 13.23 7.25
C ASP A 14 -1.13 11.82 6.75
N PRO A 15 -0.43 11.00 7.54
CA PRO A 15 -0.10 9.66 7.09
C PRO A 15 -1.41 8.89 6.85
N PRO A 16 -1.48 8.05 5.81
CA PRO A 16 -2.69 7.30 5.52
C PRO A 16 -3.10 6.46 6.73
N HIS A 17 -4.39 6.41 6.98
CA HIS A 17 -4.95 5.75 8.15
C HIS A 17 -5.56 4.40 7.80
N GLU A 18 -5.92 4.21 6.54
CA GLU A 18 -6.52 2.98 6.02
C GLU A 18 -5.58 2.25 5.07
N ILE A 19 -5.70 0.92 5.02
CA ILE A 19 -4.90 0.09 4.12
C ILE A 19 -5.20 0.41 2.65
N GLU A 20 -6.44 0.71 2.30
CA GLU A 20 -6.82 1.11 0.94
C GLU A 20 -6.05 2.34 0.47
N GLU A 21 -5.90 3.35 1.33
CA GLU A 21 -5.15 4.57 1.02
C GLU A 21 -3.68 4.27 0.76
N VAL A 22 -3.06 3.44 1.62
CA VAL A 22 -1.66 3.01 1.44
C VAL A 22 -1.49 2.27 0.11
N VAL A 23 -2.39 1.34 -0.19
CA VAL A 23 -2.35 0.55 -1.41
C VAL A 23 -2.54 1.44 -2.64
N GLU A 24 -3.41 2.45 -2.57
CA GLU A 24 -3.59 3.42 -3.66
C GLU A 24 -2.36 4.28 -3.91
N LEU A 25 -1.72 4.76 -2.85
CA LEU A 25 -0.48 5.53 -2.95
C LEU A 25 0.64 4.69 -3.57
N LEU A 26 0.82 3.45 -3.09
CA LEU A 26 1.81 2.53 -3.64
C LEU A 26 1.50 2.16 -5.10
N GLU A 27 0.23 1.96 -5.45
CA GLU A 27 -0.15 1.72 -6.83
C GLU A 27 0.17 2.94 -7.70
N ILE A 28 -0.12 4.16 -7.27
CA ILE A 28 0.17 5.37 -8.06
C ILE A 28 1.68 5.56 -8.28
N ASP A 29 2.49 5.30 -7.24
CA ASP A 29 3.94 5.46 -7.27
C ASP A 29 4.65 4.36 -8.07
N LEU A 30 4.10 3.14 -8.10
CA LEU A 30 4.71 2.02 -8.82
C LEU A 30 4.82 2.32 -10.33
N PRO A 31 6.00 2.16 -10.95
CA PRO A 31 6.14 2.32 -12.38
C PRO A 31 5.38 1.20 -13.11
N PHE A 32 4.88 1.50 -14.31
CA PHE A 32 4.08 0.56 -15.09
C PHE A 32 4.77 -0.81 -15.30
N ARG A 33 6.09 -0.82 -15.47
CA ARG A 33 6.87 -2.06 -15.59
C ARG A 33 6.71 -2.95 -14.36
N ASP A 34 6.85 -2.37 -13.17
CA ASP A 34 6.79 -3.11 -11.91
C ASP A 34 5.38 -3.59 -11.63
N LYS A 35 4.34 -2.84 -12.03
CA LYS A 35 2.94 -3.31 -12.01
C LYS A 35 2.72 -4.54 -12.88
N VAL A 36 3.29 -4.57 -14.09
CA VAL A 36 3.19 -5.73 -14.99
C VAL A 36 3.89 -6.95 -14.38
N VAL A 37 5.08 -6.75 -13.80
CA VAL A 37 5.80 -7.82 -13.10
C VAL A 37 4.97 -8.32 -11.93
N MET A 38 4.54 -7.42 -11.04
CA MET A 38 3.75 -7.75 -9.84
C MET A 38 2.45 -8.48 -10.19
N GLY A 39 1.72 -8.04 -11.22
CA GLY A 39 0.52 -8.73 -11.68
C GLY A 39 0.76 -10.14 -12.25
N SER A 40 1.99 -10.47 -12.62
CA SER A 40 2.40 -11.79 -13.13
C SER A 40 2.95 -12.72 -12.03
N LEU A 41 3.22 -12.19 -10.83
CA LEU A 41 3.78 -12.94 -9.71
C LEU A 41 2.75 -13.88 -9.09
N THR A 42 3.23 -15.00 -8.54
CA THR A 42 2.43 -15.89 -7.69
C THR A 42 2.48 -15.44 -6.24
N GLU A 43 1.61 -15.99 -5.40
CA GLU A 43 1.61 -15.69 -3.97
C GLU A 43 2.95 -16.08 -3.30
N ALA A 44 3.61 -17.14 -3.77
CA ALA A 44 4.91 -17.57 -3.26
C ALA A 44 6.05 -16.58 -3.57
N ASP A 45 5.90 -15.76 -4.61
CA ASP A 45 6.88 -14.74 -4.97
C ASP A 45 6.75 -13.48 -4.10
N LEU A 46 5.65 -13.33 -3.34
CA LEU A 46 5.40 -12.15 -2.51
C LEU A 46 6.39 -12.00 -1.37
N ASP A 47 6.98 -13.10 -0.87
CA ASP A 47 8.05 -13.03 0.12
C ASP A 47 9.24 -12.21 -0.41
N HIS A 48 9.60 -12.40 -1.68
CA HIS A 48 10.69 -11.64 -2.30
C HIS A 48 10.35 -10.16 -2.48
N VAL A 49 9.09 -9.86 -2.82
CA VAL A 49 8.58 -8.49 -2.91
C VAL A 49 8.59 -7.83 -1.53
N TYR A 50 8.12 -8.55 -0.51
CA TYR A 50 8.15 -8.12 0.88
C TYR A 50 9.57 -7.77 1.33
N MET A 51 10.56 -8.64 1.07
CA MET A 51 11.96 -8.35 1.44
C MET A 51 12.50 -7.06 0.83
N SER A 52 12.04 -6.71 -0.37
CA SER A 52 12.45 -5.49 -1.08
C SER A 52 11.69 -4.26 -0.61
N MET A 53 10.40 -4.40 -0.30
CA MET A 53 9.50 -3.29 0.07
C MET A 53 9.48 -2.99 1.56
N ASN A 54 9.84 -3.95 2.42
CA ASN A 54 9.70 -3.83 3.87
C ASN A 54 10.39 -2.60 4.45
N GLN A 55 11.63 -2.33 4.04
CA GLN A 55 12.34 -1.14 4.51
C GLN A 55 11.72 0.17 4.03
N ILE A 56 11.21 0.18 2.80
CA ILE A 56 10.63 1.38 2.17
C ILE A 56 9.28 1.68 2.81
N VAL A 57 8.36 0.71 2.78
CA VAL A 57 7.01 0.80 3.36
C VAL A 57 7.07 1.07 4.87
N GLY A 58 7.95 0.36 5.59
CA GLY A 58 8.14 0.57 7.03
C GLY A 58 8.57 1.98 7.38
N LYS A 59 9.47 2.57 6.59
CA LYS A 59 9.95 3.93 6.80
C LYS A 59 8.90 4.98 6.40
N GLU A 60 8.27 4.83 5.24
CA GLU A 60 7.32 5.80 4.68
C GLU A 60 6.04 5.89 5.51
N PHE A 61 5.50 4.75 5.96
CA PHE A 61 4.25 4.70 6.72
C PHE A 61 4.45 4.57 8.24
N ASN A 62 5.69 4.69 8.70
CA ASN A 62 6.07 4.61 10.11
C ASN A 62 5.60 3.31 10.79
N LEU A 63 5.79 2.17 10.11
CA LEU A 63 5.44 0.85 10.61
C LEU A 63 6.67 0.16 11.23
N PRO A 64 6.48 -0.67 12.27
CA PRO A 64 5.21 -1.12 12.84
C PRO A 64 4.69 -0.29 14.04
N GLY A 65 5.24 0.89 14.34
CA GLY A 65 5.00 1.55 15.64
C GLY A 65 4.45 2.98 15.65
N GLY A 66 4.53 3.72 14.54
CA GLY A 66 4.19 5.14 14.48
C GLY A 66 2.82 5.45 13.89
N ASN A 67 2.08 4.46 13.38
CA ASN A 67 0.75 4.66 12.82
C ASN A 67 -0.26 3.62 13.35
N PRO A 68 -0.82 3.82 14.56
CA PRO A 68 -1.70 2.85 15.20
C PRO A 68 -3.03 2.66 14.44
N LYS A 69 -3.53 3.70 13.76
CA LYS A 69 -4.76 3.60 12.96
C LYS A 69 -4.56 2.66 11.76
N LEU A 70 -3.44 2.83 11.05
CA LEU A 70 -3.10 1.95 9.94
C LEU A 70 -2.89 0.49 10.40
N LEU A 71 -2.28 0.27 11.57
CA LEU A 71 -2.14 -1.08 12.14
C LEU A 71 -3.50 -1.72 12.43
N THR A 72 -4.43 -0.95 13.00
CA THR A 72 -5.81 -1.41 13.24
C THR A 72 -6.48 -1.76 11.93
N SER A 73 -6.42 -0.87 10.93
CA SER A 73 -6.97 -1.12 9.59
C SER A 73 -6.36 -2.37 8.94
N CYS A 74 -5.04 -2.56 9.02
CA CYS A 74 -4.38 -3.77 8.51
C CYS A 74 -4.89 -5.05 9.19
N ARG A 75 -5.09 -5.02 10.51
CA ARG A 75 -5.61 -6.17 11.26
C ARG A 75 -7.07 -6.47 10.92
N GLU A 76 -7.91 -5.45 10.82
CA GLU A 76 -9.31 -5.60 10.42
C GLU A 76 -9.40 -6.18 9.01
N PHE A 77 -8.63 -5.62 8.07
CA PHE A 77 -8.55 -6.11 6.71
C PHE A 77 -8.07 -7.57 6.63
N ALA A 78 -7.04 -7.94 7.38
CA ALA A 78 -6.55 -9.32 7.43
C ALA A 78 -7.62 -10.27 7.97
N TYR A 79 -8.36 -9.86 9.00
CA TYR A 79 -9.48 -10.64 9.54
C TYR A 79 -10.61 -10.81 8.51
N GLU A 80 -11.00 -9.74 7.82
CA GLU A 80 -12.08 -9.76 6.82
C GLU A 80 -11.73 -10.60 5.58
N ASN A 81 -10.46 -10.65 5.20
CA ASN A 81 -9.97 -11.41 4.05
C ASN A 81 -9.39 -12.80 4.43
N GLU A 82 -9.53 -13.22 5.69
CA GLU A 82 -9.05 -14.52 6.20
C GLU A 82 -7.53 -14.72 5.98
N TYR A 83 -6.74 -13.66 6.15
CA TYR A 83 -5.30 -13.70 6.01
C TYR A 83 -4.64 -14.19 7.29
N ASP A 84 -3.93 -15.32 7.20
CA ASP A 84 -3.05 -15.84 8.25
C ASP A 84 -1.71 -15.07 8.27
N LEU A 85 -1.80 -13.75 8.43
CA LEU A 85 -0.66 -12.83 8.39
C LEU A 85 -0.74 -11.86 9.58
N ASP A 86 0.31 -11.83 10.40
CA ASP A 86 0.43 -10.88 11.52
C ASP A 86 1.23 -9.61 11.16
N ASP A 87 2.02 -9.66 10.09
CA ASP A 87 2.87 -8.54 9.69
C ASP A 87 2.08 -7.53 8.83
N PRO A 88 1.96 -6.27 9.25
CA PRO A 88 1.15 -5.26 8.56
C PRO A 88 1.70 -4.93 7.16
N ILE A 89 3.01 -5.03 6.97
CA ILE A 89 3.66 -4.73 5.69
C ILE A 89 3.38 -5.87 4.70
N MET A 90 3.42 -7.12 5.15
CA MET A 90 3.03 -8.27 4.32
C MET A 90 1.56 -8.21 3.90
N ILE A 91 0.67 -7.77 4.80
CA ILE A 91 -0.74 -7.53 4.48
C ILE A 91 -0.84 -6.46 3.37
N ILE A 92 -0.15 -5.32 3.51
CA ILE A 92 -0.12 -4.26 2.48
C ILE A 92 0.40 -4.79 1.12
N VAL A 93 1.50 -5.54 1.12
CA VAL A 93 2.09 -6.11 -0.10
C VAL A 93 1.11 -7.05 -0.80
N ARG A 94 0.42 -7.91 -0.03
CA ARG A 94 -0.60 -8.82 -0.57
C ARG A 94 -1.78 -8.05 -1.15
N SER A 95 -2.30 -7.06 -0.43
CA SER A 95 -3.42 -6.23 -0.90
C SER A 95 -3.08 -5.45 -2.18
N LEU A 96 -1.86 -4.90 -2.27
CA LEU A 96 -1.36 -4.25 -3.48
C LEU A 96 -1.29 -5.22 -4.66
N TRP A 97 -0.76 -6.42 -4.43
CA TRP A 97 -0.65 -7.44 -5.47
C TRP A 97 -2.01 -7.85 -6.01
N GLU A 98 -2.99 -8.08 -5.14
CA GLU A 98 -4.36 -8.40 -5.55
C GLU A 98 -5.03 -7.28 -6.32
N LYS A 99 -4.85 -6.01 -5.88
CA LYS A 99 -5.39 -4.85 -6.58
C LYS A 99 -4.81 -4.75 -7.99
N ILE A 100 -3.49 -4.87 -8.12
CA ILE A 100 -2.81 -4.89 -9.42
C ILE A 100 -3.30 -6.05 -10.28
N ARG A 101 -3.45 -7.26 -9.73
CA ARG A 101 -3.99 -8.41 -10.48
C ARG A 101 -5.40 -8.16 -10.96
N LYS A 102 -6.29 -7.59 -10.15
CA LYS A 102 -7.67 -7.25 -10.56
C LYS A 102 -7.66 -6.20 -11.68
N THR A 103 -6.83 -5.17 -11.59
CA THR A 103 -6.74 -4.09 -12.58
C THR A 103 -6.07 -4.53 -13.89
N HIS A 104 -5.01 -5.33 -13.82
CA HIS A 104 -4.19 -5.72 -14.98
C HIS A 104 -4.62 -7.02 -15.66
N SER A 105 -5.23 -7.98 -14.95
CA SER A 105 -5.72 -9.23 -15.57
C SER A 105 -6.84 -8.96 -16.60
N LEU A 106 -7.53 -7.82 -16.49
CA LEU A 106 -8.52 -7.37 -17.47
C LEU A 106 -7.90 -6.94 -18.82
N LYS A 107 -6.58 -6.76 -18.90
CA LYS A 107 -5.86 -6.34 -20.12
C LYS A 107 -5.09 -7.45 -20.82
N MET A 108 -5.38 -8.72 -20.53
CA MET A 108 -4.93 -9.83 -21.39
C MET A 108 -5.84 -9.92 -22.63
N VAL A 109 -5.75 -8.91 -23.49
CA VAL A 109 -6.33 -8.97 -24.85
C VAL A 109 -5.42 -9.86 -25.69
N LYS A 110 -5.99 -10.99 -26.12
CA LYS A 110 -5.40 -12.00 -26.99
C LYS A 110 -5.07 -11.45 -28.37
#